data_AF-A0A1J4X8Y4-F1
#
_entry.id   AF-A0A1J4X8Y4-F1
#
_cell.length_a   1.000
_cell.length_b   1.000
_cell.length_c   1.000
_cell.angle_alpha   90.00
_cell.angle_beta   90.00
_cell.angle_gamma   90.00
#
_symmetry.space_group_name_H-M   'P 1'
#
loop_
_entity.id
_entity.type
_entity.pdbx_description
1 polymer ?
#
loop_
_entity_poly.entity_id
_entity_poly.type
_entity_poly.pdbx_seq_one_letter_code
_entity_poly.pdbx_strand_id
1 'polypeptide(L)'
;MSIGLVFLLTSGTALAATKDCPGVQQKSGGAAYQKCLFDEEEDVIKRQLASYKMMIDRNKESIKARYDAAINEETFSWKDIDLKMQIEEANRKLRIEQLGSNKENAEQTQIEKNLLSRLQKIRSLTSSVHSKKLSRLKKYKELELTDYDNALVQYELQLRRQKMPTL
;
A
#
# COMPACT_ATOMS: atom_id res chain seq x y z
N MET A 1 -3.13 44.98 36.35
CA MET A 1 -4.31 44.11 36.24
C MET A 1 -3.93 42.92 35.37
N SER A 2 -4.07 41.74 35.95
CA SER A 2 -3.89 40.34 35.50
C SER A 2 -3.90 40.11 33.98
N ILE A 3 -2.83 39.59 33.36
CA ILE A 3 -2.42 38.17 33.20
C ILE A 3 -3.54 37.26 32.67
N GLY A 4 -3.44 36.90 31.39
CA GLY A 4 -4.27 35.89 30.71
C GLY A 4 -3.40 34.80 30.10
N LEU A 5 -3.14 33.79 30.93
CA LEU A 5 -2.45 32.51 30.75
C LEU A 5 -2.35 31.94 29.32
N VAL A 6 -1.11 31.71 28.86
CA VAL A 6 -0.76 30.75 27.81
C VAL A 6 -0.95 29.34 28.38
N PHE A 7 -1.89 28.57 27.82
CA PHE A 7 -2.11 27.17 28.20
C PHE A 7 -0.94 26.32 27.72
N LEU A 8 -0.08 25.92 28.67
CA LEU A 8 0.97 24.93 28.49
C LEU A 8 0.37 23.61 28.01
N LEU A 9 0.91 23.13 26.88
CA LEU A 9 0.88 21.74 26.44
C LEU A 9 1.38 20.84 27.58
N THR A 10 0.46 20.31 28.38
CA THR A 10 0.76 19.18 29.25
C THR A 10 0.81 17.94 28.37
N SER A 11 1.99 17.66 27.82
CA SER A 11 2.40 16.30 27.51
C SER A 11 2.34 15.51 28.82
N GLY A 12 1.15 14.99 29.13
CA GLY A 12 0.95 14.07 30.23
C GLY A 12 1.83 12.86 29.98
N THR A 13 3.01 12.85 30.57
CA THR A 13 3.71 11.62 30.89
C THR A 13 2.80 10.88 31.84
N ALA A 14 1.93 10.03 31.29
CA ALA A 14 1.35 8.96 32.06
C ALA A 14 2.54 8.16 32.58
N LEU A 15 2.96 8.48 33.81
CA LEU A 15 3.81 7.63 34.62
C LEU A 15 3.02 6.33 34.71
N ALA A 16 3.35 5.39 33.82
CA ALA A 16 2.87 4.03 33.95
C ALA A 16 3.28 3.60 35.36
N ALA A 17 2.31 3.35 36.22
CA ALA A 17 2.56 2.85 37.55
C ALA A 17 3.47 1.64 37.42
N THR A 18 4.71 1.78 37.86
CA THR A 18 5.67 0.68 37.95
C THR A 18 5.09 -0.34 38.92
N LYS A 19 5.00 -1.61 38.52
CA LYS A 19 4.49 -2.66 39.39
C LYS A 19 5.44 -2.79 40.57
N ASP A 20 4.94 -2.70 41.81
CA ASP A 20 5.75 -2.88 43.02
C ASP A 20 6.05 -4.38 43.26
N CYS A 21 6.86 -4.97 42.38
CA CYS A 21 7.32 -6.34 42.52
C CYS A 21 8.17 -6.57 43.78
N PRO A 22 9.04 -5.64 44.23
CA PRO A 22 9.74 -5.77 45.52
C PRO A 22 8.77 -5.96 46.70
N GLY A 23 7.65 -5.24 46.73
CA GLY A 23 6.59 -5.44 47.73
C GLY A 23 5.90 -6.81 47.64
N VAL A 24 5.79 -7.39 46.45
CA VAL A 24 5.27 -8.76 46.23
C VAL A 24 6.24 -9.82 46.78
N GLN A 25 7.55 -9.61 46.66
CA GLN A 25 8.55 -10.52 47.23
C GLN A 25 8.41 -10.63 48.75
N GLN A 26 8.23 -9.50 49.43
CA GLN A 26 8.10 -9.43 50.89
C GLN A 26 6.79 -10.05 51.40
N LYS A 27 5.70 -9.99 50.61
CA LYS A 27 4.36 -10.44 51.04
C LYS A 27 4.00 -11.86 50.58
N SER A 28 4.49 -12.26 49.42
CA SER A 28 3.99 -13.44 48.69
C SER A 28 5.11 -14.41 48.26
N GLY A 29 6.36 -14.12 48.62
CA GLY A 29 7.51 -14.99 48.37
C GLY A 29 8.08 -14.95 46.95
N GLY A 30 9.13 -15.72 46.71
CA GLY A 30 9.97 -15.66 45.50
C GLY A 30 9.25 -16.01 44.19
N ALA A 31 8.32 -16.97 44.20
CA ALA A 31 7.58 -17.36 43.00
C ALA A 31 6.61 -16.25 42.54
N ALA A 32 5.94 -15.57 43.49
CA ALA A 32 5.07 -14.45 43.19
C ALA A 32 5.86 -13.23 42.69
N TYR A 33 7.07 -13.03 43.21
CA TYR A 33 7.99 -12.01 42.73
C TYR A 33 8.43 -12.24 41.27
N GLN A 34 8.86 -13.46 40.92
CA GLN A 34 9.25 -13.79 39.56
C GLN A 34 8.10 -13.61 38.56
N LYS A 35 6.88 -14.01 38.94
CA LYS A 35 5.69 -13.76 38.13
C LYS A 35 5.41 -12.27 37.94
N CYS A 36 5.57 -11.47 39.01
CA CYS A 36 5.38 -10.03 38.93
C CYS A 36 6.36 -9.38 37.94
N LEU A 37 7.65 -9.75 38.01
CA LEU A 37 8.67 -9.26 37.08
C LEU A 37 8.34 -9.65 35.63
N PHE A 38 7.96 -10.90 35.39
CA PHE A 38 7.56 -11.37 34.07
C PHE A 38 6.35 -10.59 33.53
N ASP A 39 5.32 -10.37 34.36
CA ASP A 39 4.13 -9.62 33.97
C ASP A 39 4.47 -8.14 33.67
N GLU A 40 5.42 -7.54 34.39
CA GLU A 40 5.90 -6.18 34.10
C GLU A 40 6.67 -6.10 32.78
N GLU A 41 7.54 -7.08 32.50
CA GLU A 41 8.28 -7.16 31.23
C GLU A 41 7.32 -7.36 30.04
N GLU A 42 6.34 -8.24 30.16
CA GLU A 42 5.33 -8.46 29.11
C GLU A 42 4.48 -7.19 28.88
N ASP A 43 4.15 -6.43 29.94
CA ASP A 43 3.46 -5.14 29.80
C ASP A 43 4.31 -4.07 29.11
N VAL A 44 5.63 -4.08 29.29
CA VAL A 44 6.56 -3.22 28.55
C VAL A 44 6.62 -3.62 27.07
N ILE A 45 6.77 -4.92 26.78
CA ILE A 45 6.79 -5.45 25.41
C ILE A 45 5.50 -5.08 24.68
N LYS A 46 4.34 -5.30 25.29
CA LYS A 46 3.03 -4.94 24.70
C LYS A 46 2.91 -3.46 24.36
N ARG A 47 3.37 -2.57 25.25
CA ARG A 47 3.35 -1.12 24.99
C ARG A 47 4.26 -0.73 23.83
N GLN A 48 5.46 -1.31 23.76
CA GLN A 48 6.40 -1.07 22.66
C GLN A 48 5.84 -1.60 21.33
N LEU A 49 5.26 -2.80 21.32
CA LEU A 49 4.59 -3.37 20.16
C LEU A 49 3.42 -2.53 19.67
N ALA A 50 2.57 -2.04 20.58
CA ALA A 50 1.45 -1.18 20.22
C ALA A 50 1.91 0.11 19.53
N SER A 51 2.94 0.77 20.08
CA SER A 51 3.52 1.97 19.50
C SER A 51 4.13 1.71 18.10
N TYR A 52 4.90 0.63 17.97
CA TYR A 52 5.50 0.25 16.69
C TYR A 52 4.44 -0.11 15.65
N LYS A 53 3.41 -0.88 16.04
CA LYS A 53 2.27 -1.21 15.18
C LYS A 53 1.57 0.03 14.66
N MET A 54 1.32 1.04 15.50
CA MET A 54 0.71 2.30 15.05
C MET A 54 1.55 3.02 13.99
N MET A 55 2.88 3.01 14.13
CA MET A 55 3.79 3.55 13.12
C MET A 55 3.70 2.75 11.81
N ILE A 56 3.74 1.43 11.89
CA ILE A 56 3.63 0.51 10.76
C ILE A 56 2.31 0.73 10.02
N ASP A 57 1.18 0.80 10.73
CA ASP A 57 -0.14 1.01 10.15
C ASP A 57 -0.22 2.33 9.38
N ARG A 58 0.34 3.42 9.93
CA ARG A 58 0.43 4.71 9.21
C ARG A 58 1.25 4.60 7.93
N ASN A 59 2.39 3.92 7.99
CA ASN A 59 3.23 3.71 6.81
C ASN A 59 2.50 2.87 5.75
N LYS A 60 1.80 1.80 6.16
CA LYS A 60 0.98 0.98 5.26
C LYS A 60 -0.11 1.80 4.56
N GLU A 61 -0.80 2.68 5.27
CA GLU A 61 -1.79 3.57 4.65
C GLU A 61 -1.16 4.53 3.63
N SER A 62 0.03 5.08 3.93
CA SER A 62 0.78 5.89 2.96
C SER A 62 1.14 5.10 1.70
N ILE A 63 1.62 3.85 1.86
CA ILE A 63 1.92 2.95 0.73
C ILE A 63 0.67 2.66 -0.08
N LYS A 64 -0.45 2.33 0.57
CA LYS A 64 -1.73 2.09 -0.11
C LYS A 64 -2.13 3.28 -0.95
N ALA A 65 -2.17 4.48 -0.34
CA ALA A 65 -2.55 5.70 -1.02
C ALA A 65 -1.67 6.00 -2.24
N ARG A 66 -0.34 5.86 -2.10
CA ARG A 66 0.61 6.08 -3.21
C ARG A 66 0.37 5.13 -4.37
N TYR A 67 0.21 3.83 -4.09
CA TYR A 67 -0.03 2.84 -5.15
C TYR A 67 -1.42 2.97 -5.78
N ASP A 68 -2.45 3.29 -4.99
CA ASP A 68 -3.80 3.51 -5.50
C ASP A 68 -3.84 4.75 -6.40
N ALA A 69 -3.14 5.83 -6.05
CA ALA A 69 -2.99 6.99 -6.92
C ALA A 69 -2.30 6.61 -8.25
N ALA A 70 -1.19 5.86 -8.20
CA ALA A 70 -0.47 5.44 -9.41
C ALA A 70 -1.28 4.49 -10.30
N ILE A 71 -2.04 3.56 -9.71
CA ILE A 71 -2.96 2.66 -10.43
C ILE A 71 -4.07 3.47 -11.10
N ASN A 72 -4.64 4.43 -10.38
CA ASN A 72 -5.71 5.28 -10.91
C ASN A 72 -5.21 6.14 -12.06
N GLU A 73 -4.08 6.82 -11.90
CA GLU A 73 -3.45 7.62 -12.95
C GLU A 73 -3.21 6.78 -14.21
N GLU A 74 -2.57 5.62 -14.08
CA GLU A 74 -2.33 4.70 -15.19
C GLU A 74 -3.63 4.26 -15.87
N THR A 75 -4.69 4.01 -15.08
CA THR A 75 -6.01 3.63 -15.61
C THR A 75 -6.66 4.78 -16.37
N PHE A 76 -6.57 6.01 -15.87
CA PHE A 76 -7.12 7.20 -16.55
C PHE A 76 -6.37 7.51 -17.84
N SER A 77 -5.04 7.51 -17.81
CA SER A 77 -4.22 7.71 -19.01
C SER A 77 -4.50 6.67 -20.08
N TRP A 78 -4.65 5.39 -19.70
CA TRP A 78 -5.04 4.34 -20.63
C TRP A 78 -6.39 4.57 -21.28
N LYS A 79 -7.42 4.97 -20.51
CA LYS A 79 -8.76 5.23 -21.07
C LYS A 79 -8.76 6.28 -22.17
N ASP A 80 -8.01 7.37 -22.00
CA ASP A 80 -7.91 8.42 -23.02
C ASP A 80 -7.20 7.91 -24.29
N ILE A 81 -6.10 7.16 -24.12
CA ILE A 81 -5.37 6.55 -25.23
C ILE A 81 -6.25 5.52 -25.98
N ASP A 82 -6.95 4.66 -25.26
CA ASP A 82 -7.85 3.66 -25.84
C ASP A 82 -9.00 4.31 -26.60
N LEU A 83 -9.62 5.36 -26.03
CA LEU A 83 -10.69 6.11 -26.68
C LEU A 83 -10.23 6.73 -28.01
N LYS A 84 -9.06 7.37 -28.05
CA LYS A 84 -8.50 7.94 -29.28
C LYS A 84 -8.29 6.88 -30.36
N MET A 85 -7.78 5.70 -29.98
CA MET A 85 -7.63 4.59 -30.92
C MET A 85 -8.97 4.04 -31.39
N GLN A 86 -9.97 3.90 -30.51
CA GLN A 86 -11.33 3.49 -30.88
C GLN A 86 -11.96 4.44 -31.91
N ILE A 87 -11.82 5.75 -31.70
CA ILE A 87 -12.33 6.77 -32.62
C ILE A 87 -11.66 6.63 -33.99
N GLU A 88 -10.33 6.47 -34.04
CA GLU A 88 -9.62 6.30 -35.31
C GLU A 88 -9.98 4.97 -36.00
N GLU A 89 -10.21 3.88 -35.24
CA GLU A 89 -10.72 2.61 -35.77
C GLU A 89 -12.11 2.80 -36.41
N ALA A 90 -13.01 3.51 -35.72
CA ALA A 90 -14.35 3.80 -36.23
C ALA A 90 -14.30 4.66 -37.50
N ASN A 91 -13.48 5.71 -37.51
CA ASN A 91 -13.29 6.57 -38.68
C ASN A 91 -12.75 5.79 -39.89
N ARG A 92 -11.82 4.85 -39.68
CA ARG A 92 -11.31 3.98 -40.75
C ARG A 92 -12.35 3.03 -41.30
N LYS A 93 -13.16 2.42 -40.42
CA LYS A 93 -14.29 1.57 -40.86
C LYS A 93 -15.26 2.36 -41.73
N LEU A 94 -15.61 3.57 -41.30
CA LEU A 94 -16.48 4.47 -42.06
C LEU A 94 -15.86 4.85 -43.42
N ARG A 95 -14.55 5.13 -43.49
CA ARG A 95 -13.86 5.38 -44.78
C ARG A 95 -13.90 4.16 -45.71
N ILE A 96 -13.69 2.94 -45.18
CA ILE A 96 -13.80 1.70 -45.96
C ILE A 96 -15.22 1.53 -46.52
N GLU A 97 -16.24 1.81 -45.72
CA GLU A 97 -17.64 1.75 -46.14
C GLU A 97 -17.96 2.81 -47.22
N GLN A 98 -17.45 4.03 -47.07
CA GLN A 98 -17.64 5.12 -48.04
C GLN A 98 -16.96 4.87 -49.38
N LEU A 99 -15.79 4.21 -49.40
CA LEU A 99 -15.08 3.87 -50.63
C LEU A 99 -15.84 2.82 -51.47
N GLY A 100 -16.72 2.05 -50.84
CA GLY A 100 -17.56 1.04 -51.49
C GLY A 100 -16.77 -0.12 -52.11
N SER A 101 -17.43 -0.90 -52.96
CA SER A 101 -16.85 -2.09 -53.62
C SER A 101 -16.47 -1.85 -55.09
N ASN A 102 -16.34 -0.59 -55.52
CA ASN A 102 -16.02 -0.23 -56.89
C ASN A 102 -14.55 -0.55 -57.23
N LYS A 103 -14.29 -1.03 -58.46
CA LYS A 103 -12.93 -1.38 -58.91
C LYS A 103 -11.95 -0.19 -58.87
N GLU A 104 -12.43 1.04 -59.10
CA GLU A 104 -11.59 2.24 -59.03
C GLU A 104 -11.03 2.51 -57.64
N ASN A 105 -11.76 2.14 -56.58
CA ASN A 105 -11.36 2.38 -55.18
C ASN A 105 -10.74 1.14 -54.51
N ALA A 106 -10.48 0.06 -55.26
CA ALA A 106 -10.05 -1.21 -54.70
C ALA A 106 -8.71 -1.10 -53.96
N GLU A 107 -7.74 -0.37 -54.53
CA GLU A 107 -6.44 -0.15 -53.90
C GLU A 107 -6.56 0.69 -52.62
N GLN A 108 -7.31 1.80 -52.68
CA GLN A 108 -7.52 2.66 -51.53
C GLN A 108 -8.27 1.95 -50.39
N THR A 109 -9.26 1.12 -50.74
CA THR A 109 -9.97 0.25 -49.80
C THR A 109 -9.02 -0.72 -49.12
N GLN A 110 -8.09 -1.32 -49.87
CA GLN A 110 -7.09 -2.23 -49.32
C GLN A 110 -6.10 -1.51 -48.38
N ILE A 111 -5.68 -0.30 -48.74
CA ILE A 111 -4.84 0.55 -47.88
C ILE A 111 -5.56 0.84 -46.55
N GLU A 112 -6.82 1.26 -46.59
CA GLU A 112 -7.58 1.55 -45.37
C GLU A 112 -7.80 0.30 -44.50
N LYS A 113 -8.08 -0.86 -45.11
CA LYS A 113 -8.15 -2.15 -44.40
C LYS A 113 -6.83 -2.50 -43.70
N ASN A 114 -5.70 -2.30 -44.39
CA ASN A 114 -4.37 -2.55 -43.82
C ASN A 114 -4.08 -1.61 -42.65
N LEU A 115 -4.43 -0.32 -42.77
CA LEU A 115 -4.25 0.66 -41.71
C LEU A 115 -5.15 0.36 -40.50
N LEU A 116 -6.40 -0.03 -40.72
CA LEU A 116 -7.30 -0.49 -39.67
C LEU A 116 -6.74 -1.72 -38.93
N SER A 117 -6.26 -2.72 -39.66
CA SER A 117 -5.65 -3.92 -39.05
C SER A 117 -4.42 -3.59 -38.22
N ARG A 118 -3.55 -2.68 -38.71
CA ARG A 118 -2.40 -2.20 -37.95
C ARG A 118 -2.82 -1.47 -36.68
N LEU A 119 -3.83 -0.61 -36.75
CA LEU A 119 -4.35 0.12 -35.60
C LEU A 119 -4.90 -0.81 -34.53
N GLN A 120 -5.70 -1.81 -34.93
CA GLN A 120 -6.22 -2.85 -34.02
C GLN A 120 -5.10 -3.64 -33.34
N LYS A 121 -4.04 -3.99 -34.09
CA LYS A 121 -2.87 -4.67 -33.52
C LYS A 121 -2.15 -3.78 -32.51
N ILE A 122 -1.93 -2.50 -32.82
CA ILE A 122 -1.32 -1.54 -31.91
C ILE A 122 -2.16 -1.41 -30.64
N ARG A 123 -3.46 -1.20 -30.77
CA ARG A 123 -4.38 -1.09 -29.64
C ARG A 123 -4.35 -2.32 -28.72
N SER A 124 -4.37 -3.52 -29.31
CA SER A 124 -4.25 -4.78 -28.56
C SER A 124 -2.93 -4.88 -27.79
N LEU A 125 -1.80 -4.52 -28.42
CA LEU A 125 -0.49 -4.50 -27.77
C LEU A 125 -0.43 -3.48 -26.63
N THR A 126 -0.93 -2.27 -26.85
CA THR A 126 -0.97 -1.22 -25.83
C THR A 126 -1.84 -1.63 -24.64
N SER A 127 -3.00 -2.26 -24.89
CA SER A 127 -3.84 -2.84 -23.84
C SER A 127 -3.10 -3.90 -23.02
N SER A 128 -2.35 -4.78 -23.68
CA SER A 128 -1.53 -5.79 -23.00
C SER A 128 -0.43 -5.16 -22.13
N VAL A 129 0.25 -4.14 -22.63
CA VAL A 129 1.28 -3.39 -21.88
C VAL A 129 0.67 -2.73 -20.66
N HIS A 130 -0.47 -2.05 -20.81
CA HIS A 130 -1.20 -1.43 -19.72
C HIS A 130 -1.59 -2.46 -18.64
N SER A 131 -2.18 -3.59 -19.05
CA SER A 131 -2.55 -4.68 -18.12
C SER A 131 -1.35 -5.19 -17.32
N LYS A 132 -0.20 -5.39 -17.98
CA LYS A 132 1.04 -5.80 -17.32
C LYS A 132 1.55 -4.74 -16.34
N LYS A 133 1.45 -3.45 -16.69
CA LYS A 133 1.86 -2.35 -15.81
C LYS A 133 1.00 -2.29 -14.55
N LEU A 134 -0.33 -2.41 -14.69
CA LEU A 134 -1.24 -2.48 -13.55
C LEU A 134 -0.96 -3.69 -12.65
N SER A 135 -0.72 -4.87 -13.24
CA SER A 135 -0.37 -6.08 -12.49
C SER A 135 0.91 -5.89 -11.68
N ARG A 136 1.94 -5.26 -12.26
CA ARG A 136 3.20 -4.94 -11.54
C ARG A 136 2.97 -4.00 -10.37
N LEU A 137 2.21 -2.91 -10.56
CA LEU A 137 1.90 -1.97 -9.49
C LEU A 137 1.19 -2.66 -8.32
N LYS A 138 0.19 -3.50 -8.61
CA LYS A 138 -0.52 -4.28 -7.57
C LYS A 138 0.42 -5.24 -6.83
N LYS A 139 1.27 -5.96 -7.55
CA LYS A 139 2.25 -6.87 -6.95
C LYS A 139 3.26 -6.16 -6.05
N TYR A 140 3.75 -4.99 -6.46
CA TYR A 140 4.67 -4.22 -5.63
C TYR A 140 4.00 -3.63 -4.39
N LYS A 141 2.74 -3.17 -4.52
CA LYS A 141 1.92 -2.79 -3.35
C LYS A 141 1.83 -3.92 -2.34
N GLU A 142 1.47 -5.13 -2.78
CA GLU A 142 1.34 -6.31 -1.92
C GLU A 142 2.67 -6.69 -1.26
N LEU A 143 3.76 -6.67 -2.01
CA LEU A 143 5.10 -6.96 -1.49
C LEU A 143 5.51 -5.99 -0.39
N GLU A 144 5.43 -4.67 -0.65
CA GLU A 144 5.81 -3.67 0.34
C GLU A 144 4.93 -3.74 1.60
N LEU A 145 3.63 -4.01 1.47
CA LEU A 145 2.76 -4.19 2.64
C LEU A 145 3.15 -5.43 3.46
N THR A 146 3.55 -6.51 2.78
CA THR A 146 4.02 -7.74 3.42
C THR A 146 5.35 -7.52 4.15
N ASP A 147 6.26 -6.72 3.60
CA ASP A 147 7.52 -6.38 4.27
C ASP A 147 7.29 -5.66 5.60
N TYR A 148 6.25 -4.81 5.68
CA TYR A 148 5.84 -4.18 6.93
C TYR A 148 5.24 -5.16 7.96
N ASP A 149 4.51 -6.19 7.50
CA ASP A 149 4.06 -7.28 8.38
C ASP A 149 5.24 -8.08 8.94
N ASN A 150 6.20 -8.42 8.07
CA ASN A 150 7.43 -9.09 8.48
C ASN A 150 8.24 -8.24 9.47
N ALA A 151 8.34 -6.92 9.26
CA ALA A 151 9.02 -6.02 10.16
C ALA A 151 8.40 -6.01 11.57
N LEU A 152 7.06 -6.03 11.67
CA LEU A 152 6.35 -6.11 12.96
C LEU A 152 6.69 -7.41 13.70
N VAL A 153 6.66 -8.55 13.01
CA VAL A 153 6.99 -9.86 13.60
C VAL A 153 8.45 -9.91 14.04
N GLN A 154 9.39 -9.41 13.22
CA GLN A 154 10.80 -9.36 13.59
C GLN A 154 11.06 -8.46 14.79
N TYR A 155 10.37 -7.32 14.87
CA TYR A 155 10.45 -6.44 16.02
C TYR A 155 9.94 -7.11 17.30
N GLU A 156 8.82 -7.85 17.24
CA GLU A 156 8.34 -8.65 18.37
C GLU A 156 9.35 -9.71 18.81
N LEU A 157 9.91 -10.47 17.87
CA LEU A 157 10.93 -11.47 18.17
C LEU A 157 12.16 -10.84 18.85
N GLN A 158 12.58 -9.66 18.39
CA GLN A 158 13.70 -8.95 18.99
C GLN A 158 13.40 -8.50 20.42
N LEU A 159 12.23 -7.92 20.67
CA LEU A 159 11.83 -7.50 22.01
C LEU A 159 11.79 -8.69 22.98
N ARG A 160 11.19 -9.80 22.55
CA ARG A 160 11.10 -11.02 23.36
C ARG A 160 12.47 -11.63 23.63
N ARG A 161 13.39 -11.65 22.65
CA ARG A 161 14.77 -12.14 22.85
C ARG A 161 15.59 -11.27 23.80
N GLN A 162 15.45 -9.95 23.72
CA GLN A 162 16.18 -9.02 24.60
C GLN A 162 15.68 -9.05 26.05
N LYS A 163 14.46 -9.52 26.27
CA LYS A 163 13.79 -9.56 27.58
C LYS A 163 13.69 -10.97 28.17
N MET A 164 14.14 -12.02 27.47
CA MET A 164 14.30 -13.32 28.11
C MET A 164 15.54 -13.27 29.03
N PRO A 165 15.40 -13.56 30.33
CA PRO A 165 16.56 -13.77 31.17
C PRO A 165 17.34 -14.98 30.65
N THR A 166 18.64 -14.81 30.42
CA THR A 166 19.56 -15.95 30.32
C THR A 166 19.48 -16.72 31.64
N LEU A 167 18.90 -17.91 31.59
CA LEU A 167 18.95 -18.90 32.66
C LEU A 167 20.42 -19.24 33.00
#